data_AF-A0A645JNG5-F1
#
_entry.id   AF-A0A645JNG5-F1
#
_cell.length_a   1.000
_cell.length_b   1.000
_cell.length_c   1.000
_cell.angle_alpha   90.00
_cell.angle_beta   90.00
_cell.angle_gamma   90.00
#
_symmetry.space_group_name_H-M   'P 1'
#
loop_
_entity.id
_entity.type
_entity.pdbx_description
1 polymer ?
#
loop_
_entity_poly.entity_id
_entity_poly.type
_entity_poly.pdbx_seq_one_letter_code
_entity_poly.pdbx_strand_id
1 'polypeptide(L)'
;MAAAAKPEKKRSLLEAAIEVLKTSGKPMNTRELVEAATEAGLWTPTACKTPEQTLYGSIFREIATKEHPRVRKSCEKGKFEFAG
;
A
#
# COMPACT_ATOMS: atom_id res chain seq x y z
N MET A 1 13.32 17.39 -12.45
CA MET A 1 12.51 16.51 -13.31
C MET A 1 12.92 15.07 -13.03
N ALA A 2 12.12 14.32 -12.27
CA ALA A 2 12.30 12.87 -12.11
C ALA A 2 10.98 12.19 -12.49
N ALA A 3 10.82 12.00 -13.79
CA ALA A 3 9.76 11.21 -14.38
C ALA A 3 10.23 9.76 -14.63
N ALA A 4 9.26 8.84 -14.61
CA ALA A 4 9.30 7.43 -15.05
C ALA A 4 9.89 6.42 -14.03
N ALA A 5 9.31 5.25 -13.76
CA ALA A 5 8.27 4.49 -14.44
C ALA A 5 7.59 3.49 -13.47
N LYS A 6 6.26 3.41 -13.53
CA LYS A 6 5.46 2.17 -13.33
C LYS A 6 5.51 1.37 -14.66
N PRO A 7 4.94 0.14 -14.82
CA PRO A 7 4.42 -0.87 -13.87
C PRO A 7 4.64 -2.34 -14.34
N GLU A 8 5.02 -3.33 -13.52
CA GLU A 8 4.96 -4.75 -14.00
C GLU A 8 4.43 -5.78 -12.98
N LYS A 9 3.11 -6.00 -13.06
CA LYS A 9 2.43 -7.31 -13.13
C LYS A 9 2.93 -8.47 -12.27
N LYS A 10 3.21 -8.21 -11.01
CA LYS A 10 2.83 -9.12 -9.94
C LYS A 10 1.89 -8.33 -9.06
N ARG A 11 0.75 -8.89 -8.63
CA ARG A 11 -0.08 -8.27 -7.59
C ARG A 11 0.78 -8.14 -6.32
N SER A 12 1.55 -7.06 -6.23
CA SER A 12 2.42 -6.79 -5.10
C SER A 12 1.56 -6.31 -3.96
N LEU A 13 1.96 -6.64 -2.74
CA LEU A 13 1.28 -6.24 -1.50
C LEU A 13 0.86 -4.76 -1.49
N LEU A 14 1.70 -3.88 -2.04
CA LEU A 14 1.42 -2.45 -2.19
C LEU A 14 0.22 -2.16 -3.11
N GLU A 15 0.14 -2.78 -4.29
CA GLU A 15 -0.99 -2.55 -5.22
C GLU A 15 -2.29 -3.11 -4.62
N ALA A 16 -2.23 -4.27 -3.96
CA ALA A 16 -3.40 -4.84 -3.27
C ALA A 16 -3.87 -3.90 -2.13
N ALA A 17 -2.94 -3.39 -1.32
CA ALA A 17 -3.23 -2.40 -0.28
C ALA A 17 -3.81 -1.10 -0.85
N ILE A 18 -3.27 -0.60 -1.97
CA ILE A 18 -3.80 0.58 -2.66
C ILE A 18 -5.22 0.33 -3.18
N GLU A 19 -5.49 -0.85 -3.72
CA GLU A 19 -6.80 -1.24 -4.21
C GLU A 19 -7.83 -1.33 -3.08
N VAL A 20 -7.43 -1.86 -1.91
CA VAL A 20 -8.25 -1.85 -0.69
C VAL A 20 -8.51 -0.41 -0.24
N LEU A 21 -7.49 0.45 -0.13
CA LEU A 21 -7.67 1.86 0.27
C LEU A 21 -8.60 2.60 -0.70
N LYS A 22 -8.43 2.38 -2.00
CA LYS A 22 -9.26 2.98 -3.04
C LYS A 22 -10.71 2.49 -2.98
N THR A 23 -10.91 1.21 -2.69
CA THR A 23 -12.25 0.59 -2.58
C THR A 23 -12.95 1.00 -1.28
N SER A 24 -12.25 0.99 -0.15
CA SER A 24 -12.79 1.40 1.14
C SER A 24 -12.98 2.92 1.25
N GLY A 25 -12.18 3.71 0.52
CA GLY A 25 -12.21 5.18 0.55
C GLY A 25 -11.92 5.76 1.94
N LYS A 26 -11.26 4.99 2.81
CA LYS A 26 -11.05 5.31 4.22
C LYS A 26 -9.58 5.18 4.59
N PRO A 27 -9.09 5.98 5.55
CA PRO A 27 -7.74 5.82 6.08
C PRO A 27 -7.64 4.47 6.82
N MET A 28 -6.69 3.63 6.42
CA MET A 28 -6.43 2.31 7.02
C MET A 28 -4.94 2.14 7.35
N ASN A 29 -4.66 1.37 8.39
CA ASN A 29 -3.29 1.03 8.76
C ASN A 29 -2.75 -0.11 7.87
N THR A 30 -1.43 -0.27 7.80
CA THR A 30 -0.79 -1.31 6.98
C THR A 30 -1.25 -2.72 7.35
N ARG A 31 -1.56 -2.96 8.62
CA ARG A 31 -2.05 -4.24 9.10
C ARG A 31 -3.44 -4.55 8.53
N GLU A 32 -4.40 -3.63 8.65
CA GLU A 32 -5.73 -3.77 8.06
C GLU A 32 -5.66 -3.93 6.53
N LEU A 33 -4.74 -3.23 5.86
CA LEU A 33 -4.58 -3.37 4.42
C LEU A 33 -4.06 -4.73 4.01
N VAL A 34 -3.11 -5.30 4.75
CA VAL A 34 -2.63 -6.66 4.53
C VAL A 34 -3.76 -7.66 4.78
N GLU A 35 -4.49 -7.49 5.88
CA GLU A 35 -5.58 -8.38 6.30
C GLU A 35 -6.69 -8.37 5.25
N ALA A 36 -7.18 -7.19 4.87
CA ALA A 36 -8.17 -7.00 3.82
C ALA A 36 -7.68 -7.47 2.44
N ALA A 37 -6.41 -7.23 2.08
CA ALA A 37 -5.85 -7.74 0.82
C ALA A 37 -5.75 -9.28 0.81
N THR A 38 -5.51 -9.88 1.97
CA THR A 38 -5.45 -11.34 2.15
C THR A 38 -6.85 -11.94 2.11
N GLU A 39 -7.81 -11.38 2.85
CA GLU A 39 -9.22 -11.78 2.84
C GLU A 39 -9.85 -11.63 1.46
N ALA A 40 -9.55 -10.54 0.75
CA ALA A 40 -10.05 -10.31 -0.60
C ALA A 40 -9.39 -11.23 -1.66
N GLY A 41 -8.42 -12.08 -1.28
CA GLY A 41 -7.66 -12.92 -2.21
C GLY A 41 -6.83 -12.11 -3.22
N LEU A 42 -6.63 -10.81 -2.96
CA LEU A 42 -5.83 -9.92 -3.79
C LEU A 42 -4.34 -10.21 -3.64
N TRP A 43 -3.95 -10.66 -2.45
CA TRP A 43 -2.58 -11.02 -2.13
C TRP A 43 -2.52 -12.25 -1.22
N THR A 44 -1.57 -13.15 -1.46
CA THR A 44 -1.38 -14.34 -0.63
C THR A 44 -0.14 -14.16 0.25
N PRO A 45 -0.24 -14.33 1.58
CA PRO A 45 0.91 -14.27 2.46
C PRO A 45 1.89 -15.41 2.19
N THR A 46 2.98 -15.10 1.46
CA THR A 46 4.08 -16.03 1.25
C THR A 46 5.05 -15.96 2.44
N ALA A 47 4.95 -16.93 3.37
CA ALA A 47 5.92 -17.32 4.41
C ALA A 47 6.56 -16.21 5.30
N CYS A 48 6.20 -14.94 5.13
CA CYS A 48 6.80 -13.82 5.83
C CYS A 48 5.99 -13.51 7.08
N LYS A 49 6.67 -13.49 8.22
CA LYS A 49 6.05 -13.33 9.54
C LYS A 49 5.47 -11.92 9.78
N THR A 50 5.89 -10.93 8.98
CA THR A 50 5.52 -9.51 9.12
C THR A 50 5.29 -8.81 7.77
N PRO A 51 4.20 -9.13 7.05
CA PRO A 51 3.82 -8.44 5.81
C PRO A 51 3.57 -6.93 6.01
N GLU A 52 3.14 -6.51 7.20
CA GLU A 52 2.96 -5.10 7.56
C GLU A 52 4.25 -4.26 7.46
N GLN A 53 5.41 -4.84 7.80
CA GLN A 53 6.71 -4.15 7.72
C GLN A 53 7.16 -4.01 6.26
N THR A 54 6.90 -5.04 5.46
CA THR A 54 7.19 -5.02 4.01
C THR A 54 6.31 -3.98 3.32
N LEU A 55 5.02 -3.91 3.68
CA LEU A 55 4.10 -2.90 3.16
C LEU A 55 4.55 -1.49 3.57
N TYR A 56 4.90 -1.29 4.84
CA TYR A 56 5.36 -0.01 5.34
C TYR A 56 6.60 0.50 4.59
N GLY A 57 7.62 -0.35 4.39
CA GLY A 57 8.81 0.00 3.62
C GLY A 57 8.50 0.33 2.15
N SER A 58 7.54 -0.39 1.56
CA SER A 58 7.10 -0.15 0.18
C SER A 58 6.36 1.20 0.04
N ILE A 59 5.45 1.52 0.97
CA ILE A 59 4.75 2.81 1.01
C ILE A 59 5.75 3.94 1.26
N PHE A 60 6.69 3.76 2.19
CA PHE A 60 7.70 4.78 2.49
C PHE A 60 8.57 5.09 1.27
N ARG A 61 9.04 4.05 0.57
CA ARG A 61 9.81 4.23 -0.67
C ARG A 61 8.96 4.88 -1.76
N GLU A 62 7.70 4.51 -1.91
CA GLU A 62 6.77 5.12 -2.85
C GLU A 62 6.58 6.63 -2.59
N ILE A 63 6.32 7.01 -1.34
CA ILE A 63 6.19 8.43 -0.95
C ILE A 63 7.48 9.20 -1.20
N ALA A 64 8.65 8.59 -0.93
CA ALA A 64 9.94 9.24 -1.10
C ALA A 64 10.40 9.32 -2.57
N THR A 65 9.98 8.38 -3.42
CA THR A 65 10.43 8.30 -4.83
C THR A 65 9.46 8.90 -5.84
N LYS A 66 8.16 8.96 -5.54
CA LYS A 66 7.16 9.55 -6.44
C LYS A 66 6.87 11.01 -6.13
N GLU A 67 6.91 11.83 -7.16
CA GLU A 67 6.43 13.23 -7.13
C GLU A 67 4.90 13.30 -6.93
N HIS A 68 4.16 12.27 -7.39
CA HIS A 68 2.73 12.08 -7.12
C HIS A 68 2.50 10.75 -6.39
N PRO A 69 2.59 10.74 -5.04
CA PRO A 69 2.39 9.52 -4.27
C PRO A 69 0.94 9.07 -4.32
N ARG A 70 0.70 7.77 -4.57
CA ARG A 70 -0.63 7.16 -4.56
C ARG A 70 -1.21 7.00 -3.15
N VAL A 71 -0.34 6.98 -2.15
CA VAL A 71 -0.66 6.72 -0.74
C VAL A 71 -0.02 7.83 0.08
N ARG A 72 -0.77 8.41 1.03
CA ARG A 72 -0.24 9.39 1.99
C ARG A 72 -0.49 8.93 3.42
N LYS A 73 0.31 9.45 4.34
CA LYS A 73 0.01 9.34 5.77
C LYS A 73 -1.20 10.21 6.08
N SER A 74 -2.21 9.62 6.71
CA SER A 74 -3.38 10.36 7.19
C SER A 74 -3.02 11.22 8.40
N CYS A 75 -3.91 12.17 8.70
CA CYS A 75 -3.86 12.97 9.93
C CYS A 75 -3.96 12.07 11.19
N GLU A 76 -4.66 10.93 11.07
CA GLU A 76 -4.74 9.93 12.12
C GLU A 76 -3.42 9.14 12.28
N LYS A 77 -2.90 9.10 13.50
CA LYS A 77 -1.67 8.38 13.86
C LYS A 77 -1.75 6.91 13.41
N GLY A 78 -0.83 6.53 12.53
CA GLY A 78 -0.65 5.14 12.09
C GLY A 78 -1.54 4.70 10.91
N LYS A 79 -2.34 5.61 10.33
CA LYS A 79 -3.17 5.30 9.16
C LYS A 79 -2.60 5.90 7.88
N PHE A 80 -2.86 5.21 6.78
CA PHE A 80 -2.55 5.63 5.43
C PHE A 80 -3.84 5.74 4.64
N GLU A 81 -3.90 6.71 3.74
CA GLU A 81 -5.03 6.90 2.85
C GLU A 81 -4.55 6.97 1.40
N PHE A 82 -5.45 6.62 0.48
CA PHE A 82 -5.21 6.81 -0.93
C PHE A 82 -5.22 8.31 -1.26
N ALA A 83 -4.14 8.81 -1.84
CA ALA A 83 -3.91 10.21 -2.17
C ALA A 83 -3.99 10.50 -3.68
N GLY A 84 -4.49 9.53 -4.44
CA GLY A 84 -4.49 9.57 -5.91
C GLY A 84 -5.51 10.52 -6.52
#